data_AF-A0A6G6ZA88-F1
#
_entry.id   AF-A0A6G6ZA88-F1
#
_cell.length_a   1.000
_cell.length_b   1.000
_cell.length_c   1.000
_cell.angle_alpha   90.00
_cell.angle_beta   90.00
_cell.angle_gamma   90.00
#
_symmetry.space_group_name_H-M   'P 1'
#
loop_
_entity.id
_entity.type
_entity.pdbx_description
1 polymer ?
#
loop_
_entity_poly.entity_id
_entity_poly.type
_entity_poly.pdbx_seq_one_letter_code
_entity_poly.pdbx_strand_id
1 'polypeptide(L)' 'MHYTAHQQARFLVRRGSADWMVYDRELKGPAQLKKDGPFAEKLTKEQAEYVKQTLTESLVAQVSRSNPERVP' A
#
# COMPACT_ATOMS: atom_id res chain seq x y z
N MET A 1 5.07 -27.60 -7.47
CA MET A 1 5.68 -26.51 -6.67
C MET A 1 4.63 -25.42 -6.51
N HIS A 2 3.91 -25.40 -5.39
CA HIS A 2 3.00 -24.30 -5.09
C HIS A 2 3.88 -23.09 -4.80
N TYR A 3 4.03 -22.19 -5.77
CA TYR A 3 4.51 -20.85 -5.48
C TYR A 3 3.56 -20.31 -4.42
N THR A 4 4.00 -20.29 -3.16
CA THR A 4 3.45 -19.38 -2.18
C THR A 4 3.65 -18.03 -2.83
N ALA A 5 2.63 -17.54 -3.52
CA ALA A 5 2.55 -16.17 -3.96
C ALA A 5 2.60 -15.40 -2.65
N HIS A 6 3.82 -15.09 -2.19
CA HIS A 6 4.09 -14.16 -1.12
C HIS A 6 3.15 -13.01 -1.43
N GLN A 7 2.12 -12.80 -0.61
CA GLN A 7 1.11 -11.78 -0.81
C GLN A 7 1.85 -10.52 -1.19
N GLN A 8 1.92 -10.23 -2.48
CA GLN A 8 2.85 -9.24 -2.96
C GLN A 8 2.30 -7.94 -2.42
N ALA A 9 3.04 -7.28 -1.54
CA ALA A 9 2.56 -6.10 -0.84
C ALA A 9 1.95 -5.15 -1.86
N ARG A 10 0.66 -4.86 -1.69
CA ARG A 10 -0.13 -4.01 -2.60
C ARG A 10 0.58 -2.67 -2.83
N PHE A 11 1.16 -2.13 -1.76
CA PHE A 11 1.87 -0.87 -1.76
C PHE A 11 3.39 -1.06 -1.79
N LEU A 12 4.06 -0.31 -2.68
CA LEU A 12 5.51 -0.30 -2.84
C LEU A 12 6.05 1.12 -2.79
N VAL A 13 7.23 1.32 -2.22
CA VAL A 13 7.95 2.59 -2.39
C VAL A 13 8.70 2.55 -3.72
N ARG A 14 8.45 3.53 -4.58
CA ARG A 14 9.08 3.66 -5.90
C ARG A 14 9.66 5.05 -6.06
N ARG A 15 10.88 5.14 -6.59
CA ARG A 15 11.49 6.41 -6.99
C ARG A 15 10.96 6.83 -8.37
N GLY A 16 10.45 8.05 -8.45
CA GLY A 16 10.14 8.75 -9.69
C GLY A 16 11.36 9.49 -10.25
N SER A 17 11.12 10.50 -11.07
CA SER A 17 12.20 11.25 -11.74
C SER A 17 13.04 12.08 -10.77
N ALA A 18 12.38 12.78 -9.83
CA ALA A 18 13.03 13.59 -8.79
C ALA A 18 12.63 13.14 -7.37
N ASP A 19 11.40 12.69 -7.21
CA ASP A 19 10.81 12.39 -5.91
C ASP A 19 10.52 10.89 -5.71
N TRP A 20 10.02 10.54 -4.53
CA TRP A 20 9.51 9.21 -4.21
C TRP A 20 7.98 9.19 -4.21
N MET A 21 7.42 8.01 -4.40
CA MET A 21 5.99 7.77 -4.32
C MET A 21 5.71 6.40 -3.71
N VAL A 22 4.49 6.22 -3.20
CA VAL A 22 3.95 4.89 -2.95
C VAL A 22 3.16 4.46 -4.16
N TYR A 23 3.56 3.36 -4.79
CA TYR A 23 2.89 2.73 -5.92
C TYR A 23 1.90 1.69 -5.41
N ASP A 24 0.63 1.83 -5.80
CA ASP A 24 -0.41 0.83 -5.60
C ASP A 24 -0.46 -0.10 -6.81
N ARG A 25 -0.13 -1.38 -6.59
CA ARG A 25 -0.14 -2.40 -7.64
C ARG A 25 -1.54 -2.70 -8.18
N GLU A 26 -2.58 -2.52 -7.38
CA GLU A 26 -3.97 -2.75 -7.83
C GLU A 26 -4.46 -1.61 -8.70
N LEU A 27 -4.17 -0.36 -8.32
CA LEU A 27 -4.50 0.83 -9.13
C LEU A 27 -3.50 1.08 -10.26
N LYS A 28 -2.39 0.33 -10.29
CA LYS A 28 -1.28 0.45 -11.24
C LYS A 28 -0.72 1.88 -11.34
N GLY A 29 -0.77 2.63 -10.24
CA GLY A 29 -0.39 4.04 -10.19
C GLY A 29 0.01 4.48 -8.78
N PRO A 30 0.18 5.79 -8.55
CA PRO A 30 0.37 6.31 -7.20
C PRO A 30 -0.79 5.88 -6.29
N ALA A 31 -0.47 5.45 -5.07
CA ALA A 31 -1.47 5.09 -4.08
C ALA A 31 -2.26 6.33 -3.64
N GLN A 32 -3.56 6.18 -3.43
CA GLN A 32 -4.35 7.24 -2.84
C GLN A 32 -4.24 7.18 -1.32
N LEU A 33 -3.98 8.32 -0.68
CA LEU A 33 -3.85 8.40 0.78
C LEU A 33 -5.20 8.18 1.49
N LYS A 34 -6.29 8.55 0.82
CA LYS A 34 -7.68 8.40 1.25
C LYS A 34 -8.52 8.14 0.01
N LYS A 35 -9.70 7.54 0.17
CA LYS A 35 -10.65 7.39 -0.93
C LYS A 35 -10.94 8.76 -1.55
N ASP A 36 -10.73 8.90 -2.86
CA ASP A 36 -10.89 10.15 -3.62
C ASP A 36 -9.98 11.31 -3.13
N GLY A 37 -8.90 10.98 -2.43
CA GLY A 37 -7.95 11.93 -1.86
C GLY A 37 -6.69 12.14 -2.71
N PRO A 38 -5.72 12.91 -2.20
CA PRO A 38 -4.45 13.13 -2.87
C PRO A 38 -3.65 11.83 -3.03
N PHE A 39 -2.86 11.78 -4.09
CA PHE A 39 -1.93 10.70 -4.38
C PHE A 39 -0.66 10.80 -3.55
N ALA A 40 -0.10 9.64 -3.19
CA ALA A 40 1.15 9.49 -2.45
C ALA A 40 2.37 9.67 -3.36
N GLU A 41 2.48 10.83 -3.99
CA GLU A 41 3.59 11.23 -4.87
C GLU A 41 4.32 12.46 -4.33
N LYS A 42 5.46 12.81 -4.93
CA LYS A 42 6.30 13.95 -4.53
C LYS A 42 6.76 13.88 -3.07
N LEU A 43 7.00 12.66 -2.60
CA LEU A 43 7.42 12.38 -1.24
C LEU A 43 8.94 12.25 -1.16
N THR A 44 9.49 12.48 0.03
CA THR A 44 10.80 11.95 0.39
C THR A 44 10.72 10.44 0.56
N LYS A 45 11.87 9.76 0.59
CA LYS A 45 11.92 8.31 0.78
C LYS A 45 11.28 7.92 2.12
N GLU A 46 11.62 8.66 3.17
CA GLU A 46 11.14 8.44 4.53
C GLU A 46 9.61 8.62 4.61
N GLN A 47 9.08 9.67 3.97
CA GLN A 47 7.63 9.88 3.88
C GLN A 47 6.94 8.76 3.10
N ALA A 48 7.52 8.30 1.98
CA ALA A 48 6.95 7.21 1.20
C ALA A 48 6.94 5.88 1.99
N GLU A 49 7.99 5.60 2.76
CA GLU A 49 8.04 4.43 3.63
C GLU A 49 7.00 4.51 4.75
N TYR A 50 6.84 5.67 5.39
CA TYR A 50 5.81 5.88 6.40
C TYR A 50 4.40 5.69 5.82
N VAL A 51 4.10 6.31 4.67
CA VAL A 51 2.81 6.17 3.99
C VAL A 51 2.53 4.72 3.60
N LYS A 52 3.53 4.00 3.08
CA LYS A 52 3.40 2.56 2.76
C LYS A 52 2.98 1.77 4.00
N GLN A 53 3.59 2.02 5.16
CA GLN A 53 3.25 1.33 6.40
C GLN A 53 1.80 1.63 6.80
N THR A 54 1.40 2.91 6.86
CA THR A 54 0.04 3.31 7.21
C THR A 54 -1.02 2.72 6.27
N LEU A 55 -0.77 2.71 4.96
CA LEU A 55 -1.68 2.12 3.97
C LEU A 55 -1.78 0.60 4.13
N THR A 56 -0.66 -0.07 4.44
CA THR A 56 -0.64 -1.52 4.68
C THR A 56 -1.41 -1.87 5.94
N GLU A 57 -1.21 -1.14 7.04
CA GLU A 57 -1.94 -1.32 8.29
C GLU A 57 -3.44 -1.07 8.12
N SER A 58 -3.81 0.00 7.40
CA SER A 58 -5.21 0.30 7.10
C SER A 58 -5.87 -0.80 6.27
N LEU A 59 -5.14 -1.35 5.27
CA LEU A 59 -5.63 -2.46 4.45
C LEU A 59 -5.84 -3.73 5.29
N VAL A 60 -4.88 -4.07 6.17
CA VAL A 60 -5.02 -5.23 7.08
C VAL A 60 -6.23 -5.04 8.00
N ALA A 61 -6.40 -3.85 8.59
CA ALA A 61 -7.55 -3.55 9.43
C ALA A 61 -8.90 -3.65 8.69
N GLN A 62 -8.94 -3.24 7.42
CA GLN A 62 -10.14 -3.38 6.57
C GLN A 62 -10.44 -4.86 6.28
N VAL A 63 -9.42 -5.63 5.89
CA VAL A 63 -9.57 -7.06 5.61
C VAL A 63 -10.09 -7.80 6.85
N SER A 64 -9.53 -7.51 8.04
CA SER A 64 -10.01 -8.08 9.31
C SER A 64 -11.45 -7.71 9.65
N ARG A 65 -11.90 -6.49 9.33
CA ARG A 65 -13.31 -6.10 9.51
C ARG A 65 -14.25 -6.75 8.51
N SER A 66 -13.78 -7.02 7.29
CA SER A 66 -14.58 -7.66 6.24
C SER A 66 -14.66 -9.19 6.35
N ASN A 67 -13.84 -9.82 7.21
CA ASN A 67 -13.83 -11.27 7.39
C ASN A 67 -14.00 -11.65 8.88
N PRO A 68 -15.25 -11.78 9.38
CA PRO A 68 -15.51 -12.14 10.77
C PRO A 68 -15.17 -13.60 11.13
N GLU A 69 -14.85 -14.48 10.17
CA GLU A 69 -14.64 -15.93 10.38
C GLU A 69 -13.17 -16.38 10.55
N ARG A 70 -12.33 -15.59 11.22
CA ARG A 70 -11.07 -16.13 11.76
C ARG A 70 -10.95 -15.82 13.23
N VAL A 71 -11.75 -16.54 14.03
CA VAL A 71 -11.45 -16.80 15.43
C VAL A 71 -10.75 -18.16 15.47
N PRO A 72 -9.59 -18.32 16.14
CA PRO A 72 -9.00 -19.63 16.38
C PRO A 72 -9.91 -20.53 17.23
#